data_AF-A0A7Y5N986-F1
#
_entry.id   AF-A0A7Y5N986-F1
#
_cell.length_a   1.000
_cell.length_b   1.000
_cell.length_c   1.000
_cell.angle_alpha   90.00
_cell.angle_beta   90.00
_cell.angle_gamma   90.00
#
_symmetry.space_group_name_H-M   'P 1'
#
loop_
_entity.id
_entity.type
_entity.pdbx_description
1 polymer ?
#
loop_
_entity_poly.entity_id
_entity_poly.type
_entity_poly.pdbx_seq_one_letter_code
_entity_poly.pdbx_strand_id
1 'polypeptide(L)'
;MWSDLVLAAEHAHLQRLMLWGGGSLVVGALLLLTVARPRRSALLFHFALQTAAWGAVNLVLAASGVRGLVARDLSAATRLDRFLWLNVGLDAGYAAVGVTIALSAWLLGRRLGGIGAGVAVVIQGLALLLLDTRFLLFLERSV
;
A
#
# COMPACT_ATOMS: atom_id res chain seq x y z
N MET A 1 13.61 -24.85 11.03
CA MET A 1 12.14 -25.04 10.93
C MET A 1 11.38 -23.74 11.14
N TRP A 2 11.47 -23.06 12.30
CA TRP A 2 10.82 -21.76 12.50
C TRP A 2 11.32 -20.67 11.52
N SER A 3 12.63 -20.59 11.31
CA SER A 3 13.25 -19.66 10.34
C SER A 3 12.71 -19.82 8.92
N ASP A 4 12.44 -21.06 8.52
CA ASP A 4 11.95 -21.41 7.18
C ASP A 4 10.48 -21.02 7.03
N LEU A 5 9.69 -21.14 8.09
CA LEU A 5 8.31 -20.68 8.14
C LEU A 5 8.21 -19.15 8.05
N VAL A 6 9.04 -18.42 8.80
CA VAL A 6 9.12 -16.95 8.72
C VAL A 6 9.53 -16.51 7.32
N LEU A 7 10.54 -17.16 6.73
CA LEU A 7 11.00 -16.87 5.38
C LEU A 7 9.89 -17.08 4.34
N ALA A 8 9.17 -18.21 4.41
CA ALA A 8 8.07 -18.51 3.51
C ALA A 8 6.91 -17.51 3.67
N ALA A 9 6.61 -17.10 4.91
CA ALA A 9 5.57 -16.11 5.18
C ALA A 9 5.95 -14.71 4.68
N GLU A 10 7.20 -14.28 4.86
CA GLU A 10 7.72 -13.02 4.34
C GLU A 10 7.67 -13.00 2.81
N HIS A 11 8.08 -14.09 2.16
CA HIS A 11 7.97 -14.23 0.71
C HIS A 11 6.51 -14.14 0.23
N ALA A 12 5.58 -14.84 0.89
CA ALA A 12 4.16 -14.78 0.55
C ALA A 12 3.56 -13.38 0.78
N HIS A 13 4.00 -12.67 1.82
CA HIS A 13 3.60 -11.29 2.06
C HIS A 13 4.08 -10.37 0.92
N LEU A 14 5.35 -10.46 0.53
CA LEU A 14 5.90 -9.67 -0.58
C LEU A 14 5.22 -9.98 -1.92
N GLN A 15 4.87 -11.24 -2.18
CA GLN A 15 4.09 -11.61 -3.36
C GLN A 15 2.70 -10.94 -3.38
N ARG A 16 2.01 -10.88 -2.23
CA ARG A 16 0.73 -10.18 -2.12
C ARG A 16 0.91 -8.68 -2.36
N LEU A 17 1.98 -8.09 -1.81
CA LEU A 17 2.32 -6.68 -2.04
C LEU A 17 2.61 -6.40 -3.52
N MET A 18 3.33 -7.30 -4.20
CA MET A 18 3.56 -7.21 -5.66
C MET A 18 2.26 -7.29 -6.45
N LEU A 19 1.38 -8.22 -6.11
CA LEU A 19 0.08 -8.37 -6.79
C LEU A 19 -0.79 -7.13 -6.59
N TRP A 20 -0.86 -6.61 -5.36
CA TRP A 20 -1.60 -5.39 -5.06
C TRP A 20 -1.01 -4.17 -5.75
N GLY A 21 0.30 -3.98 -5.65
CA GLY A 21 1.03 -2.86 -6.27
C GLY A 21 0.95 -2.91 -7.80
N GLY A 22 1.19 -4.08 -8.40
CA GLY A 22 1.09 -4.29 -9.83
C GLY A 22 -0.32 -4.12 -10.37
N GLY A 23 -1.32 -4.68 -9.67
CA GLY A 23 -2.72 -4.47 -10.00
C GLY A 23 -3.11 -2.99 -9.95
N SER A 24 -2.72 -2.28 -8.89
CA SER A 24 -2.96 -0.84 -8.74
C SER A 24 -2.26 -0.03 -9.84
N LEU A 25 -1.01 -0.35 -10.17
CA LEU A 25 -0.28 0.31 -11.24
C LEU A 25 -0.99 0.14 -12.59
N VAL A 26 -1.35 -1.09 -12.94
CA VAL A 26 -2.04 -1.40 -14.21
C VAL A 26 -3.40 -0.71 -14.27
N VAL A 27 -4.23 -0.86 -13.24
CA VAL A 27 -5.57 -0.24 -13.19
C VAL A 27 -5.47 1.29 -13.24
N GLY A 28 -4.57 1.89 -12.46
CA GLY A 28 -4.36 3.33 -12.46
C GLY A 28 -3.86 3.85 -13.82
N ALA A 29 -2.92 3.15 -14.44
CA ALA A 29 -2.40 3.51 -15.77
C ALA A 29 -3.49 3.40 -16.85
N LEU A 30 -4.27 2.31 -16.87
CA LEU A 30 -5.38 2.13 -17.80
C LEU A 30 -6.44 3.23 -17.61
N LEU A 31 -6.80 3.53 -16.36
CA LEU A 31 -7.73 4.63 -16.07
C LEU A 31 -7.18 5.97 -16.58
N LEU A 32 -5.90 6.28 -16.35
CA LEU A 32 -5.27 7.50 -16.86
C LEU A 32 -5.36 7.63 -18.38
N LEU A 33 -5.18 6.54 -19.12
CA LEU A 33 -5.34 6.53 -20.58
C LEU A 33 -6.78 6.87 -21.01
N THR A 34 -7.77 6.34 -20.30
CA THR A 34 -9.20 6.60 -20.61
C THR A 34 -9.60 8.03 -20.27
N VAL A 35 -9.07 8.57 -19.16
CA VAL A 35 -9.41 9.92 -18.70
C VAL A 35 -8.51 10.99 -19.31
N ALA A 36 -7.61 10.70 -20.25
CA ALA A 36 -6.71 11.70 -20.84
C ALA A 36 -7.35 12.67 -21.87
N ARG A 37 -8.66 12.60 -22.07
CA ARG A 37 -9.39 13.33 -23.14
C ARG A 37 -10.04 14.66 -22.66
N PRO A 38 -10.50 15.53 -23.59
CA PRO A 38 -10.86 16.95 -23.32
C PRO A 38 -11.99 17.22 -22.33
N ARG A 39 -12.75 16.21 -21.87
CA ARG A 39 -13.79 16.35 -20.83
C ARG A 39 -13.43 15.52 -19.59
N ARG A 40 -12.35 15.94 -18.92
CA ARG A 40 -11.76 15.23 -17.77
C ARG A 40 -12.61 15.36 -16.52
N SER A 41 -12.94 14.21 -15.91
CA SER A 41 -13.31 14.19 -14.49
C SER A 41 -12.04 14.36 -13.66
N ALA A 42 -11.91 15.51 -12.99
CA ALA A 42 -10.78 15.76 -12.08
C ALA A 42 -10.70 14.69 -10.98
N LEU A 43 -11.84 14.20 -10.50
CA LEU A 43 -11.91 13.11 -9.53
C LEU A 43 -11.21 11.85 -10.06
N LEU A 44 -11.63 11.36 -11.23
CA LEU A 44 -11.08 10.12 -11.79
C LEU A 44 -9.61 10.28 -12.17
N PHE A 45 -9.21 11.45 -12.67
CA PHE A 45 -7.81 11.72 -13.00
C PHE A 45 -6.90 11.63 -11.79
N HIS A 46 -7.24 12.33 -10.71
CA HIS A 46 -6.41 12.32 -9.49
C HIS A 46 -6.47 10.97 -8.76
N PHE A 47 -7.62 10.29 -8.79
CA PHE A 47 -7.73 8.92 -8.28
C PHE A 47 -6.81 7.95 -9.04
N ALA A 48 -6.87 7.97 -10.37
CA ALA A 48 -6.08 7.11 -11.22
C ALA A 48 -4.57 7.39 -11.08
N LEU A 49 -4.20 8.67 -11.00
CA LEU A 49 -2.82 9.09 -10.77
C LEU A 49 -2.26 8.56 -9.45
N GLN A 50 -2.99 8.73 -8.35
CA GLN A 50 -2.57 8.24 -7.04
C GLN A 50 -2.52 6.71 -7.00
N THR A 51 -3.50 6.04 -7.59
CA THR A 51 -3.54 4.57 -7.67
C THR A 51 -2.34 4.02 -8.45
N ALA A 52 -1.98 4.66 -9.58
CA ALA A 52 -0.80 4.28 -10.35
C ALA A 52 0.50 4.55 -9.59
N ALA A 53 0.63 5.75 -9.00
CA ALA A 53 1.84 6.18 -8.30
C ALA A 53 2.14 5.27 -7.09
N TRP A 54 1.17 5.02 -6.23
CA TRP A 54 1.32 4.12 -5.09
C TRP A 54 1.53 2.67 -5.53
N GLY A 55 0.86 2.23 -6.60
CA GLY A 55 1.10 0.91 -7.20
C GLY A 55 2.57 0.70 -7.60
N ALA A 56 3.17 1.71 -8.25
CA ALA A 56 4.58 1.68 -8.60
C ALA A 56 5.51 1.66 -7.37
N VAL A 57 5.21 2.48 -6.36
CA VAL A 57 5.98 2.51 -5.10
C VAL A 57 5.95 1.13 -4.42
N ASN A 58 4.76 0.52 -4.30
CA ASN A 58 4.59 -0.79 -3.68
C ASN A 58 5.35 -1.89 -4.44
N LEU A 59 5.35 -1.85 -5.77
CA LEU A 59 6.16 -2.77 -6.57
C LEU A 59 7.66 -2.62 -6.31
N VAL A 60 8.16 -1.39 -6.23
CA VAL A 60 9.58 -1.12 -5.93
C VAL A 60 9.94 -1.63 -4.54
N LEU A 61 9.11 -1.37 -3.54
CA LEU A 61 9.30 -1.86 -2.16
C LEU A 61 9.26 -3.39 -2.08
N ALA A 62 8.32 -4.03 -2.78
CA ALA A 62 8.25 -5.48 -2.79
C ALA A 62 9.45 -6.11 -3.51
N ALA A 63 9.88 -5.53 -4.63
CA ALA A 63 11.05 -6.00 -5.37
C ALA A 63 12.35 -5.82 -4.58
N SER A 64 12.50 -4.72 -3.83
CA SER A 64 13.64 -4.54 -2.93
C SER A 64 13.60 -5.53 -1.76
N GLY A 65 12.41 -5.79 -1.20
CA GLY A 65 12.20 -6.80 -0.17
C GLY A 65 12.58 -8.21 -0.62
N VAL A 66 12.18 -8.62 -1.83
CA VAL A 66 12.54 -9.94 -2.38
C VAL A 66 14.05 -10.09 -2.55
N ARG A 67 14.78 -9.03 -2.92
CA ARG A 67 16.24 -9.06 -3.02
C ARG A 67 16.94 -9.20 -1.66
N GLY A 68 16.31 -8.73 -0.58
CA GLY A 68 16.82 -8.84 0.78
C GLY A 68 16.35 -10.09 1.53
N LEU A 69 15.62 -10.98 0.86
CA LEU A 69 14.98 -12.12 1.51
C LEU A 69 15.99 -13.19 1.93
N VAL A 70 16.12 -13.40 3.23
CA VAL A 70 17.04 -14.40 3.81
C VAL A 70 16.41 -15.01 5.06
N ALA A 71 16.81 -16.25 5.39
CA ALA A 71 16.39 -16.88 6.64
C ALA A 71 16.81 -16.00 7.83
N ARG A 72 15.85 -15.68 8.71
CA ARG A 72 16.06 -14.75 9.82
C ARG A 72 16.50 -15.46 11.09
N ASP A 73 17.49 -14.89 11.76
CA ASP A 73 17.77 -15.19 13.18
C ASP A 73 16.77 -14.47 14.10
N LEU A 74 16.82 -14.76 15.40
CA LEU A 74 15.93 -14.16 16.39
C LEU A 74 16.02 -12.62 16.40
N SER A 75 17.23 -12.07 16.29
CA SER A 75 17.44 -10.62 16.29
C SER A 75 16.82 -9.95 15.05
N ALA A 76 16.94 -10.59 13.89
CA ALA A 76 16.41 -10.13 12.62
C ALA A 76 14.89 -10.25 12.56
N ALA A 77 14.32 -11.25 13.24
CA ALA A 77 12.87 -11.38 13.40
C ALA A 77 12.30 -10.33 14.35
N THR A 78 12.95 -10.02 15.49
CA THR A 78 12.51 -8.91 16.35
C THR A 78 12.59 -7.57 15.63
N ARG A 79 13.59 -7.37 14.77
CA ARG A 79 13.65 -6.15 13.92
C ARG A 79 12.52 -6.11 12.90
N LEU A 80 12.19 -7.25 12.28
CA LEU A 80 11.06 -7.35 11.35
C LEU A 80 9.72 -7.05 12.05
N ASP A 81 9.50 -7.61 13.25
CA ASP A 81 8.32 -7.35 14.07
C ASP A 81 8.11 -5.84 14.33
N ARG A 82 9.14 -5.17 14.83
CA ARG A 82 9.10 -3.71 15.07
C ARG A 82 8.85 -2.91 13.81
N PHE A 83 9.44 -3.35 12.69
CA PHE A 83 9.25 -2.71 11.40
C PHE A 83 7.80 -2.89 10.90
N LEU A 84 7.20 -4.06 11.07
CA LEU A 84 5.79 -4.30 10.72
C LEU A 84 4.85 -3.47 11.58
N TRP A 85 5.09 -3.37 12.89
CA TRP A 85 4.31 -2.47 13.76
C TRP A 85 4.40 -1.01 13.31
N LEU A 86 5.58 -0.55 12.91
CA LEU A 86 5.76 0.78 12.34
C LEU A 86 4.94 0.94 11.06
N ASN A 87 5.02 0.00 10.12
CA ASN A 87 4.25 0.08 8.87
C ASN A 87 2.74 0.04 9.11
N VAL A 88 2.24 -0.84 9.97
CA VAL A 88 0.82 -0.88 10.37
C VAL A 88 0.38 0.49 10.89
N GLY A 89 1.19 1.15 11.72
CA GLY A 89 0.93 2.51 12.18
C GLY A 89 0.95 3.54 11.05
N LEU A 90 1.92 3.46 10.15
CA LEU A 90 2.02 4.34 8.98
C LEU A 90 0.84 4.16 8.02
N ASP A 91 0.39 2.95 7.76
CA ASP A 91 -0.71 2.63 6.86
C ASP A 91 -2.05 3.17 7.40
N ALA A 92 -2.29 3.01 8.70
CA ALA A 92 -3.40 3.67 9.37
C ALA A 92 -3.29 5.21 9.27
N GLY A 93 -2.09 5.75 9.43
CA GLY A 93 -1.80 7.17 9.25
C GLY A 93 -2.07 7.66 7.83
N TYR A 94 -1.63 6.92 6.80
CA TYR A 94 -1.89 7.23 5.40
C TYR A 94 -3.38 7.23 5.09
N ALA A 95 -4.13 6.23 5.61
CA ALA A 95 -5.58 6.22 5.48
C ALA A 95 -6.23 7.46 6.13
N ALA A 96 -5.80 7.84 7.34
CA ALA A 96 -6.29 9.05 8.01
C ALA A 96 -5.95 10.34 7.23
N VAL A 97 -4.76 10.41 6.63
CA VAL A 97 -4.37 11.52 5.75
C VAL A 97 -5.25 11.56 4.50
N GLY A 98 -5.50 10.41 3.86
CA GLY A 98 -6.39 10.32 2.70
C GLY A 98 -7.82 10.79 3.02
N VAL A 99 -8.36 10.40 4.18
CA VAL A 99 -9.66 10.89 4.69
C VAL A 99 -9.62 12.41 4.86
N THR A 100 -8.59 12.93 5.53
CA THR A 100 -8.42 14.38 5.74
C THR A 100 -8.39 15.13 4.41
N ILE A 101 -7.60 14.66 3.44
CA ILE A 101 -7.52 15.26 2.09
C ILE A 101 -8.91 15.28 1.43
N ALA A 102 -9.64 14.17 1.45
CA ALA A 102 -10.95 14.07 0.81
C ALA A 102 -11.98 15.00 1.48
N LEU A 103 -12.01 15.03 2.81
CA LEU A 103 -12.93 15.88 3.58
C LEU A 103 -12.60 17.36 3.40
N SER A 104 -11.34 17.76 3.54
CA SER A 104 -10.92 19.15 3.32
C SER A 104 -11.19 19.60 1.89
N ALA A 105 -10.95 18.74 0.90
CA ALA A 105 -11.26 19.05 -0.51
C ALA A 105 -12.76 19.25 -0.75
N TRP A 106 -13.62 18.48 -0.08
CA TRP A 106 -15.07 18.65 -0.14
C TRP A 106 -15.53 19.93 0.56
N LEU A 107 -15.15 20.11 1.82
CA LEU A 107 -15.63 21.18 2.70
C LEU A 107 -15.12 22.56 2.30
N LEU A 108 -13.88 22.67 1.81
CA LEU A 108 -13.23 23.97 1.53
C LEU A 108 -13.39 24.45 0.08
N GLY A 109 -14.16 23.75 -0.76
CA GLY A 109 -14.37 24.20 -2.13
C GLY A 109 -14.81 23.12 -3.13
N ARG A 110 -15.30 21.96 -2.66
CA ARG A 110 -15.83 20.88 -3.50
C ARG A 110 -14.86 20.47 -4.61
N ARG A 111 -13.56 20.45 -4.29
CA ARG A 111 -12.46 20.16 -5.22
C ARG A 111 -12.43 18.67 -5.52
N LEU A 112 -13.15 18.26 -6.57
CA LEU A 112 -13.29 16.86 -6.98
C LEU A 112 -11.95 16.12 -7.16
N GLY A 113 -10.91 16.80 -7.64
CA GLY A 113 -9.57 16.22 -7.73
C GLY A 113 -8.96 15.83 -6.39
N GLY A 114 -9.12 16.67 -5.36
CA GLY A 114 -8.66 16.37 -4.00
C GLY A 114 -9.41 15.18 -3.40
N ILE A 115 -10.73 15.06 -3.68
CA ILE A 115 -11.53 13.91 -3.26
C ILE A 115 -11.00 12.63 -3.93
N GLY A 116 -10.78 12.67 -5.25
CA GLY A 116 -10.22 11.54 -5.98
C GLY A 116 -8.85 11.10 -5.44
N ALA A 117 -7.96 12.05 -5.17
CA ALA A 117 -6.66 11.76 -4.56
C ALA A 117 -6.81 11.16 -3.16
N GLY A 118 -7.63 11.77 -2.30
CA GLY A 118 -7.83 11.31 -0.92
C GLY A 118 -8.41 9.90 -0.87
N VAL A 119 -9.45 9.61 -1.66
CA VAL A 119 -10.05 8.27 -1.75
C VAL A 119 -9.03 7.24 -2.22
N ALA A 120 -8.22 7.55 -3.23
CA ALA A 120 -7.17 6.63 -3.67
C ALA A 120 -6.17 6.34 -2.54
N VAL A 121 -5.71 7.36 -1.81
CA VAL A 121 -4.79 7.19 -0.67
C VAL A 121 -5.43 6.35 0.44
N VAL A 122 -6.72 6.54 0.74
CA VAL A 122 -7.45 5.70 1.72
C VAL A 122 -7.42 4.24 1.29
N ILE A 123 -7.79 3.94 0.04
CA ILE A 123 -7.82 2.56 -0.47
C ILE A 123 -6.43 1.93 -0.40
N GLN A 124 -5.39 2.67 -0.80
CA GLN A 124 -4.02 2.17 -0.75
C GLN A 124 -3.56 1.92 0.70
N GLY A 125 -3.78 2.88 1.60
CA GLY A 125 -3.42 2.75 3.02
C GLY A 125 -4.16 1.59 3.70
N LEU A 126 -5.47 1.43 3.47
CA LEU A 126 -6.23 0.32 4.06
C LEU A 126 -5.82 -1.05 3.52
N ALA A 127 -5.44 -1.14 2.25
CA ALA A 127 -4.97 -2.39 1.67
C ALA A 127 -3.61 -2.79 2.25
N LEU A 128 -2.67 -1.84 2.38
CA LEU A 128 -1.37 -2.07 3.01
C LEU A 128 -1.55 -2.45 4.48
N LEU A 129 -2.38 -1.69 5.22
CA LEU A 129 -2.72 -2.00 6.61
C LEU A 129 -3.18 -3.44 6.78
N LEU A 130 -4.06 -3.92 5.88
CA LEU A 130 -4.55 -5.30 5.91
C LEU A 130 -3.43 -6.32 5.63
N LEU A 131 -2.57 -6.07 4.65
CA LEU A 131 -1.48 -6.97 4.29
C LEU A 131 -0.42 -7.07 5.38
N ASP A 132 -0.04 -5.92 5.95
CA ASP A 132 0.99 -5.81 6.99
C ASP A 132 0.47 -6.35 8.32
N THR A 133 -0.76 -6.00 8.72
CA THR A 133 -1.39 -6.57 9.93
C THR A 133 -1.54 -8.09 9.81
N ARG A 134 -1.93 -8.59 8.63
CA ARG A 134 -2.02 -10.06 8.44
C ARG A 134 -0.67 -10.74 8.61
N PHE A 135 0.41 -10.12 8.15
CA PHE A 135 1.75 -10.69 8.30
C PHE A 135 2.25 -10.59 9.74
N LEU A 136 2.01 -9.46 10.40
CA LEU A 136 2.30 -9.24 11.81
C LEU A 136 1.61 -10.29 12.70
N LEU A 137 0.29 -10.50 12.51
CA LEU A 137 -0.47 -11.51 13.26
C LEU A 137 0.03 -12.95 13.02
N PHE A 138 0.62 -13.24 11.87
CA PHE A 138 1.27 -14.52 11.63
C PHE A 138 2.57 -14.64 12.43
N LEU A 139 3.38 -13.58 12.45
CA LEU A 139 4.64 -13.53 13.19
C LEU A 139 4.41 -13.72 14.70
N GLU A 140 3.44 -13.00 15.28
CA GLU A 140 3.08 -13.09 16.70
C GLU A 140 2.61 -14.47 17.14
N ARG A 141 2.02 -15.26 16.24
CA ARG A 141 1.58 -16.64 16.54
C ARG A 141 2.68 -17.67 16.39
N SER A 142 3.77 -17.31 15.71
CA SER A 142 4.83 -18.23 15.34
C SER A 142 6.05 -18.14 16.26
N VAL A 143 6.17 -17.06 17.04
CA VAL A 143 7.20 -16.84 18.08
C VAL A 143 6.65 -17.27 19.43
#